data_AF-A0A956UBT3-F1
#
_entry.id   AF-A0A956UBT3-F1
#
_cell.length_a   1.000
_cell.length_b   1.000
_cell.length_c   1.000
_cell.angle_alpha   90.00
_cell.angle_beta   90.00
_cell.angle_gamma   90.00
#
_symmetry.space_group_name_H-M   'P 1'
#
loop_
_entity.id
_entity.type
_entity.pdbx_description
1 polymer ?
#
loop_
_entity_poly.entity_id
_entity_poly.type
_entity_poly.pdbx_seq_one_letter_code
_entity_poly.pdbx_strand_id
1 'polypeptide(L)'
;MKQQPENVNQGNSRFRKVVMYFLLFLVSLGVYVTAAPFVHPYMIAAMKYLPAAIFVGLTVLALLMVLRNKGEKRQVIIWSALACLFPALAVTTYFTNTNRMLVEWQLGQAVDPLPLQSIPETVNSRLVARATARMFLENATGDNRVQVGKPHLALINTSAGKKLVWRAGLEGTVYYYKWFDSVTGVVSIDAGQTQQSIVQKAVGGKAFFVMGHNSPAVDTILKIRHPLSERGNTVYWQKDNGDWVFLISYWSYRPTLLGTMVPYLAGVMEFSTMGTFWSHSASDAAEEFPGAALYPTELMEIYSSAYASYHKGLWNFYVAQTDLLEVAKEARDGNSIKNQFPFYQEFKNLGLQLVMPFEPQG
;
A
#
# COMPACT_ATOMS: atom_id res chain seq x y z
N MET A 1 -42.39 61.44 -8.08
CA MET A 1 -41.29 60.64 -7.50
C MET A 1 -41.63 59.16 -7.71
N LYS A 2 -40.94 58.47 -8.61
CA LYS A 2 -41.02 57.01 -8.78
C LYS A 2 -39.62 56.44 -8.57
N GLN A 3 -39.44 55.67 -7.49
CA GLN A 3 -38.22 54.92 -7.21
C GLN A 3 -38.07 53.80 -8.25
N GLN A 4 -36.93 53.77 -8.96
CA GLN A 4 -36.53 52.63 -9.77
C GLN A 4 -36.04 51.49 -8.87
N PRO A 5 -36.40 50.22 -9.15
CA PRO A 5 -35.90 49.07 -8.40
C PRO A 5 -34.55 48.62 -8.98
N GLU A 6 -33.44 49.20 -8.51
CA GLU A 6 -32.09 48.84 -9.00
C GLU A 6 -31.56 47.48 -8.47
N ASN A 7 -32.24 46.82 -7.54
CA ASN A 7 -31.60 45.72 -6.79
C ASN A 7 -31.91 44.27 -7.22
N VAL A 8 -32.74 44.04 -8.25
CA VAL A 8 -33.08 42.65 -8.64
C VAL A 8 -32.03 42.00 -9.57
N ASN A 9 -31.35 42.79 -10.40
CA ASN A 9 -30.40 42.25 -11.38
C ASN A 9 -29.01 41.92 -10.81
N GLN A 10 -28.61 42.53 -9.68
CA GLN A 10 -27.31 42.22 -9.07
C GLN A 10 -27.26 40.82 -8.41
N GLY A 11 -28.36 40.40 -7.76
CA GLY A 11 -28.46 39.08 -7.11
C GLY A 11 -28.34 37.91 -8.10
N ASN A 12 -28.93 38.04 -9.28
CA ASN A 12 -28.92 37.00 -10.32
C ASN A 12 -27.53 36.84 -10.97
N SER A 13 -26.75 37.93 -11.07
CA SER A 13 -25.37 37.89 -11.60
C SER A 13 -24.39 37.21 -10.64
N ARG A 14 -24.54 37.43 -9.33
CA ARG A 14 -23.70 36.78 -8.30
C ARG A 14 -24.02 35.30 -8.22
N PHE A 15 -25.30 34.92 -8.26
CA PHE A 15 -25.73 33.53 -8.28
C PHE A 15 -25.19 32.78 -9.51
N ARG A 16 -25.28 33.36 -10.71
CA ARG A 16 -24.70 32.77 -11.94
C ARG A 16 -23.19 32.58 -11.85
N LYS A 17 -22.45 33.52 -11.28
CA LYS A 17 -21.00 33.38 -11.07
C LYS A 17 -20.68 32.22 -10.11
N VAL A 18 -21.40 32.11 -8.99
CA VAL A 18 -21.21 31.00 -8.03
C VAL A 18 -21.51 29.65 -8.69
N VAL A 19 -22.61 29.55 -9.45
CA VAL A 19 -22.96 28.33 -10.20
C VAL A 19 -21.90 28.00 -11.25
N MET A 20 -21.37 29.00 -11.96
CA MET A 20 -20.31 28.80 -12.94
C MET A 20 -19.00 28.33 -12.31
N TYR A 21 -18.57 28.91 -11.19
CA TYR A 21 -17.39 28.45 -10.45
C TYR A 21 -17.59 27.05 -9.87
N PHE A 22 -18.79 26.74 -9.39
CA PHE A 22 -19.12 25.41 -8.89
C PHE A 22 -19.11 24.37 -10.02
N LEU A 23 -19.66 24.70 -11.20
CA LEU A 23 -19.58 23.85 -12.38
C LEU A 23 -18.15 23.67 -12.87
N LEU A 24 -17.35 24.74 -12.93
CA LEU A 24 -15.91 24.65 -13.23
C LEU A 24 -15.19 23.75 -12.23
N PHE A 25 -15.47 23.89 -10.94
CA PHE A 25 -14.91 23.02 -9.91
C PHE A 25 -15.32 21.56 -10.12
N LEU A 26 -16.60 21.27 -10.38
CA LEU A 26 -17.08 19.92 -10.66
C LEU A 26 -16.47 19.32 -11.93
N VAL A 27 -16.31 20.11 -12.99
CA VAL A 27 -15.68 19.69 -14.23
C VAL A 27 -14.19 19.43 -14.00
N SER A 28 -13.47 20.33 -13.32
CA SER A 28 -12.06 20.13 -12.97
C SER A 28 -11.87 18.91 -12.06
N LEU A 29 -12.77 18.70 -11.09
CA LEU A 29 -12.77 17.53 -10.23
C LEU A 29 -13.04 16.26 -11.04
N GLY A 30 -14.01 16.29 -11.96
CA GLY A 30 -14.31 15.16 -12.87
C GLY A 30 -13.13 14.82 -13.79
N VAL A 31 -12.50 15.82 -14.40
CA VAL A 31 -11.27 15.66 -15.20
C VAL A 31 -10.14 15.10 -14.34
N TYR A 32 -9.96 15.60 -13.12
CA TYR A 32 -8.93 15.09 -12.22
C TYR A 32 -9.19 13.63 -11.82
N VAL A 33 -10.42 13.29 -11.39
CA VAL A 33 -10.81 11.91 -11.00
C VAL A 33 -10.65 10.94 -12.17
N THR A 34 -10.94 11.37 -13.40
CA THR A 34 -10.78 10.53 -14.59
C THR A 34 -9.33 10.43 -15.05
N ALA A 35 -8.53 11.50 -14.96
CA ALA A 35 -7.14 11.52 -15.41
C ALA A 35 -6.16 10.94 -14.37
N ALA A 36 -6.43 11.11 -13.07
CA ALA A 36 -5.53 10.71 -11.99
C ALA A 36 -5.13 9.23 -12.06
N PRO A 37 -6.04 8.26 -12.33
CA PRO A 37 -5.64 6.85 -12.48
C PRO A 37 -4.64 6.61 -13.61
N PHE A 38 -4.74 7.35 -14.71
CA PHE A 38 -3.83 7.25 -15.85
C PHE A 38 -2.50 7.97 -15.62
N VAL A 39 -2.53 9.08 -14.88
CA VAL A 39 -1.33 9.90 -14.58
C VAL A 39 -0.52 9.31 -13.43
N HIS A 40 -1.17 8.63 -12.48
CA HIS A 40 -0.54 8.03 -11.29
C HIS A 40 0.67 7.13 -11.59
N PRO A 41 0.63 6.16 -12.52
CA PRO A 41 1.81 5.34 -12.83
C PRO A 41 2.98 6.18 -13.36
N TYR A 42 2.71 7.22 -14.15
CA TYR A 42 3.75 8.14 -14.62
C TYR A 42 4.29 9.01 -13.49
N MET A 43 3.46 9.40 -12.52
CA MET A 43 3.92 10.12 -11.33
C MET A 43 4.79 9.24 -10.43
N ILE A 44 4.42 7.97 -10.22
CA ILE A 44 5.27 7.01 -9.48
C ILE A 44 6.61 6.81 -10.22
N ALA A 45 6.57 6.64 -11.54
CA ALA A 45 7.78 6.55 -12.35
C ALA A 45 8.62 7.84 -12.29
N ALA A 46 7.99 9.01 -12.27
CA ALA A 46 8.67 10.29 -12.12
C ALA A 46 9.27 10.45 -10.71
N MET A 47 8.65 9.89 -9.67
CA MET A 47 9.17 9.92 -8.29
C MET A 47 10.53 9.26 -8.17
N LYS A 48 10.74 8.16 -8.90
CA LYS A 48 12.05 7.51 -9.02
C LYS A 48 13.17 8.47 -9.43
N TYR A 49 12.84 9.55 -10.16
CA TYR A 49 13.77 10.56 -10.64
C TYR A 49 13.54 11.94 -10.01
N LEU A 50 12.61 12.08 -9.05
CA LEU A 50 12.31 13.35 -8.42
C LEU A 50 13.55 13.97 -7.76
N PRO A 51 14.40 13.22 -7.02
CA PRO A 51 15.63 13.79 -6.47
C PRO A 51 16.55 14.38 -7.55
N ALA A 52 16.70 13.68 -8.68
CA ALA A 52 17.50 14.15 -9.81
C ALA A 52 16.88 15.43 -10.42
N ALA A 53 15.57 15.47 -10.60
CA ALA A 53 14.85 16.64 -11.12
C ALA A 53 14.99 17.86 -10.20
N ILE A 54 14.93 17.66 -8.88
CA ILE A 54 15.17 18.72 -7.89
C ILE A 54 16.59 19.28 -8.05
N PHE A 55 17.60 18.43 -8.17
CA PHE A 55 18.98 18.88 -8.37
C PHE A 55 19.19 19.61 -9.70
N VAL A 56 18.51 19.20 -10.78
CA VAL A 56 18.51 19.96 -12.04
C VAL A 56 17.90 21.35 -11.83
N GLY A 57 16.75 21.46 -11.16
CA GLY A 57 16.13 22.75 -10.83
C GLY A 57 17.04 23.64 -9.97
N LEU A 58 17.69 23.07 -8.96
CA LEU A 58 18.66 23.76 -8.10
C LEU A 58 19.90 24.21 -8.88
N THR A 59 20.35 23.45 -9.89
CA THR A 59 21.44 23.85 -10.79
C THR A 59 21.07 25.12 -11.54
N VAL A 60 19.87 25.18 -12.14
CA VAL A 60 19.38 26.35 -12.86
C VAL A 60 19.31 27.56 -11.92
N LEU A 61 18.78 27.37 -10.71
CA LEU A 61 18.72 28.44 -9.71
C LEU A 61 20.12 28.94 -9.33
N ALA A 62 21.08 28.04 -9.10
CA ALA A 62 22.46 28.39 -8.76
C ALA A 62 23.13 29.18 -9.89
N LEU A 63 22.96 28.76 -11.16
CA LEU A 63 23.46 29.50 -12.32
C LEU A 63 22.84 30.89 -12.44
N LEU A 64 21.54 31.03 -12.21
CA LEU A 64 20.86 32.33 -12.20
C LEU A 64 21.42 33.24 -11.09
N MET A 65 21.72 32.69 -9.91
CA MET A 65 22.32 33.44 -8.80
C MET A 65 23.77 33.86 -9.12
N VAL A 66 24.57 33.03 -9.80
CA VAL A 66 25.89 33.42 -10.32
C VAL A 66 25.75 34.63 -11.26
N LEU A 67 24.79 34.59 -12.17
CA LEU A 67 24.56 35.68 -13.14
C LEU A 67 24.03 36.96 -12.50
N ARG A 68 23.26 36.85 -11.41
CA ARG A 68 22.69 37.99 -10.68
C ARG A 68 23.74 38.68 -9.79
N ASN A 69 24.63 37.93 -9.16
CA ASN A 69 25.52 38.44 -8.11
C ASN A 69 26.93 38.79 -8.63
N LYS A 70 27.06 39.17 -9.90
CA LYS A 70 28.34 39.42 -10.61
C LYS A 70 29.31 40.39 -9.92
N GLY A 71 28.86 41.20 -8.96
CA GLY A 71 29.69 42.14 -8.18
C GLY A 71 30.29 41.58 -6.88
N GLU A 72 29.74 40.51 -6.32
CA GLU A 72 30.17 39.97 -5.02
C GLU A 72 30.93 38.65 -5.17
N LYS A 73 32.28 38.73 -5.24
CA LYS A 73 33.16 37.58 -5.49
C LYS A 73 32.84 36.36 -4.60
N ARG A 74 32.59 36.57 -3.31
CA ARG A 74 32.27 35.49 -2.36
C ARG A 74 30.97 34.78 -2.74
N GLN A 75 29.93 35.52 -3.10
CA GLN A 75 28.64 34.93 -3.50
C GLN A 75 28.76 34.19 -4.84
N VAL A 76 29.50 34.76 -5.80
CA VAL A 76 29.76 34.11 -7.10
C VAL A 76 30.47 32.77 -6.93
N ILE A 77 31.47 32.69 -6.04
CA ILE A 77 32.19 31.44 -5.77
C ILE A 77 31.26 30.39 -5.15
N ILE A 78 30.45 30.77 -4.15
CA ILE A 78 29.51 29.85 -3.50
C ILE A 78 28.49 29.30 -4.52
N TRP A 79 27.85 30.19 -5.29
CA TRP A 79 26.85 29.78 -6.27
C TRP A 79 27.46 28.98 -7.43
N SER A 80 28.70 29.27 -7.84
CA SER A 80 29.42 28.46 -8.83
C SER A 80 29.73 27.07 -8.31
N ALA A 81 30.17 26.95 -7.05
CA ALA A 81 30.42 25.65 -6.43
C ALA A 81 29.13 24.81 -6.32
N LEU A 82 28.01 25.43 -5.95
CA LEU A 82 26.70 24.78 -5.95
C LEU A 82 26.24 24.39 -7.36
N ALA A 83 26.47 25.23 -8.37
CA ALA A 83 26.17 24.93 -9.76
C ALA A 83 27.01 23.78 -10.34
N CYS A 84 28.17 23.46 -9.75
CA CYS A 84 28.95 22.26 -10.06
C CYS A 84 28.49 21.03 -9.25
N LEU A 85 28.14 21.23 -7.98
CA LEU A 85 27.72 20.15 -7.09
C LEU A 85 26.36 19.56 -7.47
N PHE A 86 25.36 20.41 -7.77
CA PHE A 86 24.00 19.94 -8.04
C PHE A 86 23.91 19.04 -9.30
N PRO A 87 24.57 19.31 -10.43
CA PRO A 87 24.62 18.38 -11.56
C PRO A 87 25.25 17.03 -11.20
N ALA A 88 26.33 17.04 -10.40
CA ALA A 88 26.95 15.80 -9.95
C ALA A 88 25.97 14.98 -9.11
N LEU A 89 25.26 15.61 -8.16
CA LEU A 89 24.21 14.96 -7.38
C LEU A 89 23.04 14.48 -8.24
N ALA A 90 22.65 15.23 -9.28
CA ALA A 90 21.61 14.81 -10.22
C ALA A 90 22.01 13.55 -10.99
N VAL A 91 23.25 13.48 -11.48
CA VAL A 91 23.79 12.30 -12.17
C VAL A 91 23.91 11.11 -11.22
N THR A 92 24.43 11.33 -10.00
CA THR A 92 24.53 10.27 -8.99
C THR A 92 23.16 9.73 -8.59
N THR A 93 22.18 10.59 -8.34
CA THR A 93 20.81 10.14 -8.00
C THR A 93 20.13 9.44 -9.18
N TYR A 94 20.31 9.93 -10.41
CA TYR A 94 19.82 9.23 -11.61
C TYR A 94 20.45 7.84 -11.76
N PHE A 95 21.77 7.74 -11.61
CA PHE A 95 22.50 6.48 -11.70
C PHE A 95 22.08 5.49 -10.61
N THR A 96 21.98 5.94 -9.35
CA THR A 96 21.60 5.09 -8.21
C THR A 96 20.15 4.61 -8.26
N ASN A 97 19.26 5.34 -8.94
CA ASN A 97 17.89 4.87 -9.19
C ASN A 97 17.78 3.97 -10.43
N THR A 98 18.64 4.13 -11.44
CA THR A 98 18.62 3.27 -12.64
C THR A 98 19.35 1.94 -12.46
N ASN A 99 20.38 1.92 -11.62
CA ASN A 99 21.16 0.72 -11.34
C ASN A 99 20.41 -0.21 -10.35
N ARG A 100 19.81 -1.28 -10.90
CA ARG A 100 19.04 -2.27 -10.13
C ARG A 100 19.79 -2.80 -8.90
N MET A 101 21.08 -3.09 -9.06
CA MET A 101 21.90 -3.67 -8.00
C MET A 101 22.14 -2.67 -6.86
N LEU A 102 22.36 -1.38 -7.16
CA LEU A 102 22.43 -0.35 -6.12
C LEU A 102 21.09 -0.15 -5.40
N VAL A 103 19.97 -0.26 -6.12
CA VAL A 103 18.64 -0.20 -5.53
C VAL A 103 18.42 -1.36 -4.57
N GLU A 104 18.70 -2.59 -4.99
CA GLU A 104 18.55 -3.79 -4.16
C GLU A 104 19.47 -3.78 -2.94
N TRP A 105 20.72 -3.33 -3.08
CA TRP A 105 21.60 -3.16 -1.93
C TRP A 105 21.06 -2.15 -0.93
N GLN A 106 20.59 -0.99 -1.39
CA GLN A 106 20.02 0.02 -0.50
C GLN A 106 18.70 -0.42 0.13
N LEU A 107 17.88 -1.21 -0.58
CA LEU A 107 16.72 -1.88 -0.02
C LEU A 107 17.13 -2.81 1.12
N GLY A 108 18.13 -3.67 0.92
CA GLY A 108 18.62 -4.60 1.93
C GLY A 108 19.18 -3.90 3.17
N GLN A 109 19.89 -2.79 2.98
CA GLN A 109 20.38 -1.95 4.08
C GLN A 109 19.27 -1.21 4.82
N ALA A 110 18.17 -0.86 4.13
CA ALA A 110 17.04 -0.15 4.74
C ALA A 110 16.16 -1.05 5.63
N VAL A 111 16.33 -2.38 5.59
CA VAL A 111 15.59 -3.33 6.44
C VAL A 111 16.05 -3.26 7.90
N ASP A 112 17.32 -2.93 8.15
CA ASP A 112 17.98 -2.88 9.47
C ASP A 112 17.37 -3.85 10.51
N PRO A 113 17.45 -5.17 10.26
CA PRO A 113 16.71 -6.15 11.05
C PRO A 113 17.24 -6.22 12.47
N LEU A 114 16.33 -6.14 13.44
CA LEU A 114 16.65 -6.39 14.84
C LEU A 114 16.82 -7.90 15.06
N PRO A 115 18.00 -8.38 15.49
CA PRO A 115 18.17 -9.78 15.80
C PRO A 115 17.30 -10.16 17.00
N LEU A 116 16.52 -11.24 16.86
CA LEU A 116 15.75 -11.80 17.97
C LEU A 116 16.72 -12.47 18.96
N GLN A 117 16.62 -12.10 20.24
CA GLN A 117 17.46 -12.68 21.30
C GLN A 117 17.13 -14.16 21.59
N SER A 118 15.90 -14.58 21.28
CA SER A 118 15.41 -15.95 21.43
C SER A 118 14.40 -16.27 20.34
N ILE A 119 14.35 -17.53 19.91
CA ILE A 119 13.32 -17.99 18.97
C ILE A 119 11.95 -17.84 19.63
N PRO A 120 11.01 -17.08 19.05
CA PRO A 120 9.71 -16.85 19.65
C PRO A 120 8.89 -18.13 19.66
N GLU A 121 8.19 -18.39 20.78
CA GLU A 121 7.34 -19.56 20.91
C GLU A 121 6.15 -19.48 19.96
N THR A 122 6.06 -20.47 19.08
CA THR A 122 4.99 -20.61 18.09
C THR A 122 3.75 -21.19 18.73
N VAL A 123 2.59 -20.64 18.40
CA VAL A 123 1.30 -21.31 18.67
C VAL A 123 1.10 -22.37 17.59
N ASN A 124 0.85 -23.62 17.99
CA ASN A 124 0.64 -24.72 17.06
C ASN A 124 -0.68 -24.53 16.30
N SER A 125 -0.58 -23.88 15.15
CA SER A 125 -1.71 -23.59 14.26
C SER A 125 -1.42 -24.22 12.89
N ARG A 126 -2.04 -25.36 12.59
CA ARG A 126 -1.93 -25.99 11.27
C ARG A 126 -2.73 -25.18 10.26
N LEU A 127 -2.06 -24.35 9.48
CA LEU A 127 -2.73 -23.50 8.50
C LEU A 127 -3.17 -24.28 7.25
N VAL A 128 -4.45 -24.14 6.90
CA VAL A 128 -4.95 -24.51 5.57
C VAL A 128 -4.36 -23.55 4.53
N ALA A 129 -3.91 -24.08 3.38
CA ALA A 129 -3.38 -23.27 2.29
C ALA A 129 -4.42 -22.29 1.74
N ARG A 130 -3.99 -21.12 1.26
CA ARG A 130 -4.90 -20.05 0.82
C ARG A 130 -5.84 -20.48 -0.31
N ALA A 131 -5.33 -21.30 -1.24
CA ALA A 131 -6.13 -21.84 -2.35
C ALA A 131 -7.26 -22.75 -1.85
N THR A 132 -6.95 -23.66 -0.92
CA THR A 132 -7.93 -24.54 -0.29
C THR A 132 -8.93 -23.74 0.55
N ALA A 133 -8.46 -22.72 1.27
CA ALA A 133 -9.32 -21.82 2.03
C ALA A 133 -10.30 -21.07 1.13
N ARG A 134 -9.85 -20.59 -0.04
CA ARG A 134 -10.72 -19.99 -1.04
C ARG A 134 -11.83 -20.94 -1.48
N MET A 135 -11.50 -22.18 -1.82
CA MET A 135 -12.51 -23.19 -2.22
C MET A 135 -13.52 -23.45 -1.11
N PHE A 136 -13.08 -23.52 0.15
CA PHE A 136 -13.96 -23.70 1.30
C PHE A 136 -14.87 -22.49 1.52
N LEU A 137 -14.34 -21.27 1.38
CA LEU A 137 -15.13 -20.04 1.44
C LEU A 137 -16.17 -20.00 0.31
N GLU A 138 -15.79 -20.36 -0.92
CA GLU A 138 -16.69 -20.44 -2.08
C GLU A 138 -17.84 -21.42 -1.83
N ASN A 139 -17.52 -22.64 -1.37
CA ASN A 139 -18.52 -23.65 -1.01
C ASN A 139 -19.44 -23.20 0.15
N ALA A 140 -18.90 -22.49 1.15
CA ALA A 140 -19.66 -21.96 2.28
C ALA A 140 -20.66 -20.85 1.89
N THR A 141 -20.43 -20.18 0.76
CA THR A 141 -21.31 -19.11 0.30
C THR A 141 -22.66 -19.64 -0.12
N GLY A 142 -22.69 -20.71 -0.93
CA GLY A 142 -23.92 -21.31 -1.46
C GLY A 142 -24.74 -20.42 -2.40
N ASP A 143 -24.20 -19.26 -2.81
CA ASP A 143 -24.87 -18.29 -3.68
C ASP A 143 -23.99 -17.98 -4.90
N ASN A 144 -24.53 -18.24 -6.09
CA ASN A 144 -23.85 -18.05 -7.37
C ASN A 144 -23.82 -16.58 -7.85
N ARG A 145 -24.51 -15.67 -7.13
CA ARG A 145 -24.57 -14.23 -7.44
C ARG A 145 -23.46 -13.41 -6.78
N VAL A 146 -22.59 -14.09 -6.04
CA VAL A 146 -21.45 -13.50 -5.36
C VAL A 146 -20.19 -14.29 -5.68
N GLN A 147 -19.08 -13.58 -5.76
CA GLN A 147 -17.76 -14.16 -5.92
C GLN A 147 -16.97 -13.96 -4.64
N VAL A 148 -16.26 -14.98 -4.20
CA VAL A 148 -15.37 -14.86 -3.05
C VAL A 148 -14.10 -14.13 -3.49
N GLY A 149 -13.83 -13.00 -2.82
CA GLY A 149 -12.61 -12.22 -3.00
C GLY A 149 -11.36 -12.96 -2.53
N LYS A 150 -10.20 -12.32 -2.65
CA LYS A 150 -8.93 -12.92 -2.20
C LYS A 150 -8.94 -13.13 -0.68
N PRO A 151 -8.80 -14.37 -0.16
CA PRO A 151 -8.80 -14.59 1.28
C PRO A 151 -7.58 -13.99 1.96
N HIS A 152 -7.75 -13.48 3.19
CA HIS A 152 -6.69 -13.01 4.07
C HIS A 152 -6.82 -13.67 5.46
N LEU A 153 -5.71 -13.74 6.19
CA LEU A 153 -5.71 -14.23 7.56
C LEU A 153 -6.00 -13.12 8.56
N ALA A 154 -6.72 -13.47 9.62
CA ALA A 154 -6.95 -12.60 10.76
C ALA A 154 -6.96 -13.43 12.05
N LEU A 155 -6.36 -12.92 13.12
CA LEU A 155 -6.48 -13.47 14.45
C LEU A 155 -7.65 -12.78 15.15
N ILE A 156 -8.72 -13.52 15.43
CA ILE A 156 -9.96 -12.98 16.02
C ILE A 156 -10.17 -13.52 17.44
N ASN A 157 -10.84 -12.74 18.27
CA ASN A 157 -11.32 -13.21 19.57
C ASN A 157 -12.68 -13.92 19.39
N THR A 158 -12.81 -15.12 19.94
CA THR A 158 -14.06 -15.87 20.00
C THR A 158 -14.40 -16.21 21.45
N SER A 159 -15.62 -16.69 21.72
CA SER A 159 -16.00 -17.15 23.06
C SER A 159 -15.13 -18.30 23.58
N ALA A 160 -14.49 -19.06 22.69
CA ALA A 160 -13.57 -20.14 23.01
C ALA A 160 -12.08 -19.70 23.07
N GLY A 161 -11.80 -18.40 22.94
CA GLY A 161 -10.45 -17.84 22.91
C GLY A 161 -10.05 -17.27 21.54
N LYS A 162 -8.76 -16.96 21.37
CA LYS A 162 -8.21 -16.47 20.10
C LYS A 162 -8.24 -17.57 19.04
N LYS A 163 -8.65 -17.20 17.82
CA LYS A 163 -8.78 -18.11 16.69
C LYS A 163 -8.25 -17.48 15.42
N LEU A 164 -7.41 -18.20 14.70
CA LEU A 164 -6.91 -17.81 13.39
C LEU A 164 -7.92 -18.20 12.31
N VAL A 165 -8.34 -17.24 11.48
CA VAL A 165 -9.38 -17.45 10.48
C VAL A 165 -8.94 -16.96 9.10
N TRP A 166 -9.35 -17.70 8.07
CA TRP A 166 -9.35 -17.22 6.69
C TRP A 166 -10.64 -16.46 6.44
N ARG A 167 -10.53 -15.22 5.97
CA ARG A 167 -11.67 -14.33 5.75
C ARG A 167 -11.64 -13.77 4.34
N ALA A 168 -12.79 -13.56 3.74
CA ALA A 168 -12.94 -12.94 2.43
C ALA A 168 -14.25 -12.17 2.31
N GLY A 169 -14.26 -11.14 1.47
CA GLY A 169 -15.47 -10.44 1.06
C GLY A 169 -16.23 -11.24 -0.01
N LEU A 170 -17.56 -11.08 0.00
CA LEU A 170 -18.49 -11.62 -1.00
C LEU A 170 -18.81 -10.53 -2.03
N GLU A 171 -18.05 -10.49 -3.11
CA GLU A 171 -18.14 -9.50 -4.17
C GLU A 171 -19.39 -9.74 -5.02
N GLY A 172 -20.25 -8.73 -5.17
CA GLY A 172 -21.48 -8.88 -5.95
C GLY A 172 -21.17 -8.98 -7.45
N THR A 173 -21.62 -10.05 -8.11
CA THR A 173 -21.39 -10.23 -9.56
C THR A 173 -22.50 -9.67 -10.43
N VAL A 174 -23.61 -9.24 -9.81
CA VAL A 174 -24.79 -8.72 -10.51
C VAL A 174 -24.59 -7.27 -10.94
N TYR A 175 -25.15 -6.88 -12.09
CA TYR A 175 -24.86 -5.60 -12.77
C TYR A 175 -25.04 -4.34 -11.90
N TYR A 176 -25.97 -4.32 -10.95
CA TYR A 176 -26.20 -3.17 -10.07
C TYR A 176 -25.19 -3.06 -8.92
N TYR A 177 -24.49 -4.15 -8.58
CA TYR A 177 -23.35 -4.12 -7.64
C TYR A 177 -22.02 -3.83 -8.35
N LYS A 178 -21.95 -4.09 -9.66
CA LYS A 178 -20.73 -3.96 -10.47
C LYS A 178 -20.23 -2.51 -10.64
N TRP A 179 -21.10 -1.51 -10.56
CA TRP A 179 -20.69 -0.10 -10.68
C TRP A 179 -19.84 0.40 -9.50
N PHE A 180 -20.03 -0.19 -8.31
CA PHE A 180 -19.27 0.15 -7.11
C PHE A 180 -18.47 -1.03 -6.56
N ASP A 181 -18.34 -2.10 -7.35
CA ASP A 181 -17.79 -3.41 -6.94
C ASP A 181 -18.22 -3.82 -5.52
N SER A 182 -19.49 -3.61 -5.19
CA SER A 182 -20.00 -3.70 -3.81
C SER A 182 -19.73 -5.08 -3.20
N VAL A 183 -19.43 -5.09 -1.90
CA VAL A 183 -19.20 -6.32 -1.14
C VAL A 183 -20.45 -6.61 -0.31
N THR A 184 -21.14 -7.70 -0.63
CA THR A 184 -22.45 -8.03 -0.07
C THR A 184 -22.39 -8.63 1.34
N GLY A 185 -21.21 -9.09 1.74
CA GLY A 185 -20.96 -9.72 3.03
C GLY A 185 -19.51 -10.12 3.21
N VAL A 186 -19.20 -10.67 4.37
CA VAL A 186 -17.89 -11.21 4.73
C VAL A 186 -18.09 -12.62 5.30
N VAL A 187 -17.30 -13.57 4.80
CA VAL A 187 -17.30 -14.96 5.28
C VAL A 187 -15.93 -15.30 5.84
N SER A 188 -15.93 -16.05 6.94
CA SER A 188 -14.72 -16.51 7.64
C SER A 188 -14.82 -18.00 7.95
N ILE A 189 -13.75 -18.74 7.69
CA ILE A 189 -13.57 -20.14 8.04
C ILE A 189 -12.39 -20.30 9.00
N ASP A 190 -12.38 -21.37 9.77
CA ASP A 190 -11.25 -21.73 10.61
C ASP A 190 -10.00 -21.96 9.75
N ALA A 191 -8.89 -21.30 10.09
CA ALA A 191 -7.63 -21.53 9.40
C ALA A 191 -6.92 -22.81 9.88
N GLY A 192 -7.24 -23.28 11.09
CA GLY A 192 -6.62 -24.42 11.76
C GLY A 192 -7.23 -25.79 11.44
N GLN A 193 -8.41 -25.81 10.81
CA GLN A 193 -9.18 -27.04 10.59
C GLN A 193 -9.41 -27.28 9.09
N THR A 194 -9.23 -28.53 8.66
CA THR A 194 -9.49 -28.96 7.29
C THR A 194 -10.97 -29.28 7.04
N GLN A 195 -11.76 -29.38 8.10
CA GLN A 195 -13.22 -29.43 8.01
C GLN A 195 -13.70 -28.00 7.72
N GLN A 196 -14.65 -27.83 6.79
CA GLN A 196 -15.20 -26.53 6.34
C GLN A 196 -15.99 -25.81 7.44
N SER A 197 -15.40 -25.59 8.61
CA SER A 197 -16.06 -24.97 9.74
C SER A 197 -16.15 -23.46 9.50
N ILE A 198 -17.33 -23.03 9.07
CA ILE A 198 -17.68 -21.61 8.99
C ILE A 198 -17.64 -21.05 10.41
N VAL A 199 -16.72 -20.13 10.65
CA VAL A 199 -16.60 -19.43 11.93
C VAL A 199 -17.54 -18.25 11.97
N GLN A 200 -17.71 -17.57 10.84
CA GLN A 200 -18.56 -16.39 10.75
C GLN A 200 -19.04 -16.18 9.32
N LYS A 201 -20.34 -15.94 9.13
CA LYS A 201 -20.92 -15.50 7.86
C LYS A 201 -21.80 -14.30 8.14
N ALA A 202 -21.34 -13.11 7.74
CA ALA A 202 -22.09 -11.87 7.86
C ALA A 202 -22.50 -11.42 6.46
N VAL A 203 -23.81 -11.43 6.18
CA VAL A 203 -24.36 -11.06 4.86
C VAL A 203 -25.41 -9.98 5.07
N GLY A 204 -25.35 -8.91 4.28
CA GLY A 204 -26.24 -7.77 4.43
C GLY A 204 -26.01 -6.95 5.71
N GLY A 205 -26.84 -5.92 5.90
CA GLY A 205 -26.81 -5.05 7.08
C GLY A 205 -25.43 -4.43 7.33
N LYS A 206 -24.86 -4.69 8.53
CA LYS A 206 -23.57 -4.15 8.97
C LYS A 206 -22.34 -4.70 8.22
N ALA A 207 -22.49 -5.69 7.35
CA ALA A 207 -21.39 -6.27 6.54
C ALA A 207 -21.54 -6.01 5.04
N PHE A 208 -22.51 -5.19 4.63
CA PHE A 208 -22.69 -4.74 3.26
C PHE A 208 -21.87 -3.46 3.02
N PHE A 209 -20.93 -3.50 2.08
CA PHE A 209 -20.14 -2.34 1.68
C PHE A 209 -20.67 -1.79 0.36
N VAL A 210 -21.16 -0.55 0.41
CA VAL A 210 -21.67 0.16 -0.78
C VAL A 210 -20.56 0.30 -1.81
N MET A 211 -19.39 0.76 -1.38
CA MET A 211 -18.17 0.83 -2.18
C MET A 211 -17.27 -0.34 -1.79
N GLY A 212 -17.07 -1.29 -2.68
CA GLY A 212 -16.16 -2.39 -2.40
C GLY A 212 -14.70 -1.97 -2.53
N HIS A 213 -13.83 -2.76 -1.91
CA HIS A 213 -12.39 -2.54 -1.92
C HIS A 213 -11.79 -2.43 -3.33
N ASN A 214 -12.34 -3.11 -4.34
CA ASN A 214 -11.85 -3.04 -5.72
C ASN A 214 -12.46 -1.90 -6.55
N SER A 215 -13.36 -1.12 -5.96
CA SER A 215 -14.06 -0.06 -6.69
C SER A 215 -13.12 1.07 -7.14
N PRO A 216 -13.38 1.68 -8.32
CA PRO A 216 -12.65 2.86 -8.76
C PRO A 216 -12.73 4.03 -7.78
N ALA A 217 -13.83 4.12 -7.01
CA ALA A 217 -14.00 5.15 -5.98
C ALA A 217 -12.96 5.02 -4.86
N VAL A 218 -12.76 3.80 -4.35
CA VAL A 218 -11.76 3.52 -3.30
C VAL A 218 -10.34 3.80 -3.80
N ASP A 219 -10.01 3.35 -5.03
CA ASP A 219 -8.73 3.62 -5.65
C ASP A 219 -8.48 5.12 -5.85
N THR A 220 -9.50 5.86 -6.29
CA THR A 220 -9.45 7.33 -6.44
C THR A 220 -9.23 8.02 -5.09
N ILE A 221 -9.96 7.61 -4.05
CA ILE A 221 -9.80 8.17 -2.69
C ILE A 221 -8.37 7.95 -2.19
N LEU A 222 -7.82 6.75 -2.37
CA LEU A 222 -6.44 6.45 -1.98
C LEU A 222 -5.45 7.35 -2.72
N LYS A 223 -5.60 7.50 -4.04
CA LYS A 223 -4.73 8.36 -4.86
C LYS A 223 -4.84 9.86 -4.52
N ILE A 224 -6.03 10.33 -4.13
CA ILE A 224 -6.24 11.72 -3.70
C ILE A 224 -5.61 11.99 -2.34
N ARG A 225 -5.83 11.09 -1.37
CA ARG A 225 -5.39 11.28 0.02
C ARG A 225 -3.91 11.01 0.21
N HIS A 226 -3.41 10.02 -0.51
CA HIS A 226 -2.02 9.58 -0.46
C HIS A 226 -1.46 9.58 -1.89
N PRO A 227 -1.30 10.77 -2.49
CA PRO A 227 -0.72 10.86 -3.81
C PRO A 227 0.63 10.16 -3.80
N LEU A 228 0.94 9.43 -4.87
CA LEU A 228 2.20 8.68 -5.03
C LEU A 228 2.35 7.43 -4.17
N SER A 229 1.28 6.99 -3.50
CA SER A 229 1.28 5.69 -2.81
C SER A 229 0.74 4.59 -3.71
N GLU A 230 1.19 3.37 -3.46
CA GLU A 230 0.65 2.16 -4.07
C GLU A 230 -0.21 1.40 -3.07
N ARG A 231 -1.23 0.74 -3.60
CA ARG A 231 -2.17 -0.05 -2.82
C ARG A 231 -1.59 -1.43 -2.54
N GLY A 232 -1.64 -1.84 -1.27
CA GLY A 232 -1.30 -3.18 -0.83
C GLY A 232 -2.51 -4.06 -0.52
N ASN A 233 -2.33 -4.95 0.45
CA ASN A 233 -3.31 -5.95 0.83
C ASN A 233 -4.58 -5.31 1.43
N THR A 234 -5.72 -5.93 1.13
CA THR A 234 -7.02 -5.61 1.71
C THR A 234 -7.35 -6.64 2.79
N VAL A 235 -7.79 -6.17 3.96
CA VAL A 235 -8.18 -6.99 5.11
C VAL A 235 -9.56 -6.58 5.59
N TYR A 236 -10.48 -7.53 5.70
CA TYR A 236 -11.78 -7.30 6.35
C TYR A 236 -11.68 -7.52 7.86
N TRP A 237 -12.12 -6.53 8.62
CA TRP A 237 -12.06 -6.51 10.07
C TRP A 237 -13.41 -6.18 10.68
N GLN A 238 -13.73 -6.79 11.81
CA GLN A 238 -14.90 -6.47 12.59
C GLN A 238 -14.43 -5.75 13.86
N LYS A 239 -14.88 -4.52 14.06
CA LYS A 239 -14.60 -3.73 15.26
C LYS A 239 -15.36 -4.30 16.47
N ASP A 240 -14.91 -3.97 17.68
CA ASP A 240 -15.52 -4.44 18.92
C ASP A 240 -16.99 -4.02 19.07
N ASN A 241 -17.37 -2.90 18.45
CA ASN A 241 -18.77 -2.43 18.39
C ASN A 241 -19.65 -3.24 17.38
N GLY A 242 -19.07 -4.25 16.74
CA GLY A 242 -19.71 -5.14 15.77
C GLY A 242 -19.77 -4.62 14.34
N ASP A 243 -19.31 -3.40 14.07
CA ASP A 243 -19.29 -2.82 12.72
C ASP A 243 -18.16 -3.41 11.88
N TRP A 244 -18.42 -3.57 10.58
CA TRP A 244 -17.43 -4.08 9.64
C TRP A 244 -16.73 -2.95 8.90
N VAL A 245 -15.42 -3.13 8.74
CA VAL A 245 -14.56 -2.27 7.96
C VAL A 245 -13.69 -3.12 7.04
N PHE A 246 -13.25 -2.55 5.93
CA PHE A 246 -12.09 -3.07 5.22
C PHE A 246 -10.92 -2.11 5.34
N LEU A 247 -9.74 -2.68 5.50
CA LEU A 247 -8.48 -2.01 5.71
C LEU A 247 -7.64 -2.21 4.46
N ILE A 248 -7.10 -1.13 3.91
CA ILE A 248 -6.20 -1.15 2.76
C ILE A 248 -4.85 -0.62 3.22
N SER A 249 -3.88 -1.51 3.32
CA SER A 249 -2.48 -1.10 3.49
C SER A 249 -1.99 -0.37 2.24
N TYR A 250 -1.14 0.62 2.41
CA TYR A 250 -0.49 1.31 1.30
C TYR A 250 0.96 1.62 1.62
N TRP A 251 1.81 1.57 0.61
CA TRP A 251 3.21 1.96 0.72
C TRP A 251 3.49 3.21 -0.10
N SER A 252 4.45 3.99 0.39
CA SER A 252 4.96 5.16 -0.30
C SER A 252 6.47 5.01 -0.48
N TYR A 253 7.13 6.01 -1.06
CA TYR A 253 8.56 5.97 -1.32
C TYR A 253 9.28 7.04 -0.52
N ARG A 254 10.40 6.67 0.09
CA ARG A 254 11.30 7.59 0.79
C ARG A 254 12.69 7.58 0.16
N PRO A 255 13.38 8.73 0.07
CA PRO A 255 14.76 8.75 -0.40
C PRO A 255 15.70 8.16 0.66
N THR A 256 16.68 7.39 0.22
CA THR A 256 17.84 6.97 1.02
C THR A 256 18.92 8.06 1.04
N LEU A 257 20.04 7.80 1.74
CA LEU A 257 21.20 8.70 1.75
C LEU A 257 21.72 9.02 0.34
N LEU A 258 21.69 8.05 -0.58
CA LEU A 258 22.14 8.21 -1.96
C LEU A 258 21.04 8.73 -2.90
N GLY A 259 19.86 9.05 -2.35
CA GLY A 259 18.71 9.55 -3.10
C GLY A 259 17.96 8.47 -3.89
N THR A 260 18.18 7.18 -3.59
CA THR A 260 17.36 6.10 -4.13
C THR A 260 16.01 6.10 -3.45
N MET A 261 14.93 6.01 -4.22
CA MET A 261 13.58 5.93 -3.68
C MET A 261 13.26 4.48 -3.29
N VAL A 262 13.17 4.21 -1.98
CA VAL A 262 12.80 2.88 -1.46
C VAL A 262 11.35 2.87 -0.96
N PRO A 263 10.56 1.84 -1.27
CA PRO A 263 9.19 1.71 -0.80
C PRO A 263 9.17 1.42 0.70
N TYR A 264 8.22 1.97 1.46
CA TYR A 264 8.03 1.69 2.88
C TYR A 264 6.53 1.66 3.20
N LEU A 265 6.13 0.87 4.20
CA LEU A 265 4.75 0.84 4.66
C LEU A 265 4.38 2.22 5.23
N ALA A 266 3.54 2.96 4.53
CA ALA A 266 3.23 4.34 4.86
C ALA A 266 2.02 4.43 5.80
N GLY A 267 1.04 3.54 5.64
CA GLY A 267 -0.11 3.49 6.54
C GLY A 267 -1.18 2.52 6.09
N VAL A 268 -2.34 2.65 6.71
CA VAL A 268 -3.54 1.85 6.44
C VAL A 268 -4.74 2.78 6.31
N MET A 269 -5.49 2.64 5.23
CA MET A 269 -6.79 3.30 5.08
C MET A 269 -7.89 2.38 5.57
N GLU A 270 -8.74 2.88 6.45
CA GLU A 270 -9.95 2.21 6.89
C GLU A 270 -11.15 2.71 6.09
N PHE A 271 -12.03 1.80 5.67
CA PHE A 271 -13.30 2.11 5.03
C PHE A 271 -14.45 1.39 5.75
N SER A 272 -15.46 2.16 6.14
CA SER A 272 -16.72 1.66 6.66
C SER A 272 -17.62 1.11 5.56
N THR A 273 -18.69 0.41 5.97
CA THR A 273 -19.77 -0.07 5.09
C THR A 273 -20.43 1.01 4.24
N MET A 274 -20.50 2.25 4.75
CA MET A 274 -21.10 3.39 4.05
C MET A 274 -20.12 4.15 3.15
N GLY A 275 -18.84 3.75 3.12
CA GLY A 275 -17.80 4.42 2.35
C GLY A 275 -17.15 5.62 3.06
N THR A 276 -17.49 5.90 4.32
CA THR A 276 -16.68 6.80 5.17
C THR A 276 -15.32 6.17 5.39
N PHE A 277 -14.26 6.99 5.33
CA PHE A 277 -12.88 6.54 5.40
C PHE A 277 -12.05 7.31 6.43
N TRP A 278 -11.05 6.62 6.97
CA TRP A 278 -10.02 7.18 7.86
C TRP A 278 -8.64 6.73 7.40
N SER A 279 -7.60 7.43 7.82
CA SER A 279 -6.21 7.07 7.52
C SER A 279 -5.44 6.98 8.82
N HIS A 280 -4.77 5.86 8.98
CA HIS A 280 -4.00 5.50 10.15
C HIS A 280 -2.54 5.37 9.76
N SER A 281 -1.63 5.79 10.65
CA SER A 281 -0.23 5.43 10.49
C SER A 281 -0.06 3.91 10.65
N ALA A 282 1.08 3.38 10.20
CA ALA A 282 1.33 1.93 10.33
C ALA A 282 1.32 1.46 11.79
N SER A 283 1.82 2.28 12.73
CA SER A 283 1.81 1.98 14.17
C SER A 283 0.40 2.06 14.75
N ASP A 284 -0.36 3.11 14.45
CA ASP A 284 -1.70 3.29 14.99
C ASP A 284 -2.64 2.17 14.51
N ALA A 285 -2.50 1.76 13.23
CA ALA A 285 -3.26 0.65 12.68
C ALA A 285 -2.90 -0.70 13.32
N ALA A 286 -1.63 -0.91 13.69
CA ALA A 286 -1.21 -2.13 14.37
C ALA A 286 -1.79 -2.20 15.81
N GLU A 287 -1.95 -1.04 16.46
CA GLU A 287 -2.58 -0.96 17.79
C GLU A 287 -4.11 -1.09 17.73
N GLU A 288 -4.77 -0.45 16.76
CA GLU A 288 -6.24 -0.52 16.60
C GLU A 288 -6.70 -1.89 16.07
N PHE A 289 -5.88 -2.55 15.23
CA PHE A 289 -6.21 -3.81 14.57
C PHE A 289 -5.15 -4.90 14.83
N PRO A 290 -4.91 -5.31 16.09
CA PRO A 290 -3.75 -6.13 16.48
C PRO A 290 -3.75 -7.56 15.93
N GLY A 291 -4.88 -8.04 15.40
CA GLY A 291 -4.99 -9.35 14.75
C GLY A 291 -5.06 -9.29 13.23
N ALA A 292 -4.99 -8.10 12.62
CA ALA A 292 -5.06 -7.92 11.18
C ALA A 292 -3.67 -8.08 10.54
N ALA A 293 -3.60 -8.88 9.46
CA ALA A 293 -2.42 -9.00 8.63
C ALA A 293 -2.22 -7.74 7.74
N LEU A 294 -1.73 -6.65 8.33
CA LEU A 294 -1.65 -5.34 7.67
C LEU A 294 -0.41 -5.16 6.80
N TYR A 295 0.68 -5.87 7.07
CA TYR A 295 1.91 -5.72 6.30
C TYR A 295 1.75 -6.31 4.89
N PRO A 296 2.00 -5.54 3.82
CA PRO A 296 1.85 -6.03 2.45
C PRO A 296 2.85 -7.14 2.14
N THR A 297 2.35 -8.21 1.52
CA THR A 297 3.15 -9.40 1.18
C THR A 297 4.19 -9.11 0.10
N GLU A 298 3.84 -8.24 -0.84
CA GLU A 298 4.68 -7.79 -1.94
C GLU A 298 5.86 -6.95 -1.42
N LEU A 299 5.59 -6.07 -0.45
CA LEU A 299 6.63 -5.26 0.18
C LEU A 299 7.61 -6.14 0.96
N MET A 300 7.11 -7.16 1.67
CA MET A 300 7.94 -8.13 2.38
C MET A 300 8.85 -8.90 1.41
N GLU A 301 8.34 -9.33 0.25
CA GLU A 301 9.14 -10.04 -0.75
C GLU A 301 10.25 -9.16 -1.31
N ILE A 302 9.96 -7.90 -1.65
CA ILE A 302 10.95 -6.95 -2.17
C ILE A 302 12.11 -6.79 -1.17
N TYR A 303 11.78 -6.55 0.10
CA TYR A 303 12.78 -6.37 1.14
C TYR A 303 13.54 -7.64 1.48
N SER A 304 12.85 -8.77 1.58
CA SER A 304 13.46 -10.05 1.91
C SER A 304 14.42 -10.52 0.81
N SER A 305 14.03 -10.36 -0.45
CA SER A 305 14.89 -10.72 -1.60
C SER A 305 16.15 -9.85 -1.67
N ALA A 306 16.01 -8.55 -1.39
CA ALA A 306 17.12 -7.62 -1.29
C ALA A 306 18.06 -7.96 -0.13
N TYR A 307 17.49 -8.24 1.05
CA TYR A 307 18.26 -8.65 2.22
C TYR A 307 19.03 -9.96 1.98
N ALA A 308 18.36 -10.98 1.43
CA ALA A 308 18.96 -12.28 1.15
C ALA A 308 20.26 -12.16 0.32
N SER A 309 20.22 -11.31 -0.72
CA SER A 309 21.38 -11.06 -1.59
C SER A 309 22.45 -10.14 -0.97
N TYR A 310 22.05 -9.12 -0.21
CA TYR A 310 22.93 -7.99 0.12
C TYR A 310 23.11 -7.69 1.62
N HIS A 311 22.65 -8.57 2.52
CA HIS A 311 22.78 -8.37 3.97
C HIS A 311 24.25 -8.24 4.45
N LYS A 312 25.21 -8.84 3.74
CA LYS A 312 26.65 -8.67 3.97
C LYS A 312 27.33 -7.61 3.10
N GLY A 313 26.54 -6.79 2.41
CA GLY A 313 27.01 -5.71 1.54
C GLY A 313 27.51 -6.16 0.16
N LEU A 314 27.89 -5.18 -0.65
CA LEU A 314 28.24 -5.37 -2.07
C LEU A 314 29.47 -6.26 -2.28
N TRP A 315 30.45 -6.16 -1.38
CA TRP A 315 31.67 -6.96 -1.47
C TRP A 315 31.38 -8.45 -1.34
N ASN A 316 30.50 -8.83 -0.40
CA ASN A 316 30.13 -10.23 -0.24
C ASN A 316 29.42 -10.75 -1.49
N PHE A 317 28.49 -9.98 -2.05
CA PHE A 317 27.75 -10.38 -3.25
C PHE A 317 28.68 -10.67 -4.45
N TYR A 318 29.71 -9.87 -4.66
CA TYR A 318 30.60 -10.01 -5.82
C TYR A 318 31.79 -10.94 -5.63
N VAL A 319 32.38 -10.95 -4.44
CA VAL A 319 33.72 -11.51 -4.24
C VAL A 319 33.67 -12.72 -3.33
N ALA A 320 33.15 -12.55 -2.13
CA ALA A 320 33.21 -13.61 -1.13
C ALA A 320 32.14 -14.69 -1.39
N GLN A 321 30.97 -14.29 -1.87
CA GLN A 321 29.78 -15.12 -2.09
C GLN A 321 29.45 -16.01 -0.87
N THR A 322 29.81 -15.55 0.34
CA THR A 322 29.63 -16.32 1.56
C THR A 322 28.25 -16.08 2.15
N ASP A 323 27.57 -17.15 2.58
CA ASP A 323 26.23 -17.11 3.19
C ASP A 323 25.22 -16.30 2.35
N LEU A 324 25.31 -16.39 1.02
CA LEU A 324 24.25 -15.87 0.18
C LEU A 324 22.98 -16.68 0.43
N LEU A 325 21.87 -15.98 0.55
CA LEU A 325 20.57 -16.57 0.80
C LEU A 325 19.66 -16.31 -0.39
N GLU A 326 18.65 -17.15 -0.52
CA GLU A 326 17.50 -16.88 -1.37
C GLU A 326 16.20 -17.09 -0.59
N VAL A 327 15.13 -16.44 -1.03
CA VAL A 327 13.80 -16.65 -0.45
C VAL A 327 13.35 -18.06 -0.84
N ALA A 328 13.05 -18.90 0.15
CA ALA A 328 12.83 -20.33 -0.08
C ALA A 328 11.55 -20.59 -0.88
N LYS A 329 11.65 -20.80 -2.21
CA LYS A 329 10.50 -20.93 -3.12
C LYS A 329 10.12 -22.39 -3.30
N GLU A 330 8.89 -22.78 -2.93
CA GLU A 330 8.39 -24.11 -3.31
C GLU A 330 8.44 -24.27 -4.83
N ALA A 331 9.15 -25.31 -5.28
CA ALA A 331 9.43 -25.57 -6.70
C ALA A 331 8.16 -25.51 -7.57
N ARG A 332 8.27 -24.80 -8.70
CA ARG A 332 7.26 -24.70 -9.77
C ARG A 332 7.07 -26.04 -10.48
N ASP A 333 6.46 -27.02 -9.82
CA ASP A 333 5.95 -28.20 -10.52
C ASP A 333 4.56 -27.90 -11.09
N GLY A 334 4.61 -27.37 -12.32
CA GLY A 334 3.73 -27.60 -13.47
C GLY A 334 2.21 -27.46 -13.37
N ASN A 335 1.54 -27.87 -12.28
CA ASN A 335 0.08 -27.98 -12.23
C ASN A 335 -0.53 -27.89 -10.82
N SER A 336 0.26 -27.57 -9.80
CA SER A 336 -0.28 -27.37 -8.44
C SER A 336 -0.26 -25.89 -8.08
N ILE A 337 -1.42 -25.35 -7.70
CA ILE A 337 -1.55 -24.02 -7.08
C ILE A 337 -0.91 -24.12 -5.69
N LYS A 338 0.42 -24.21 -5.63
CA LYS A 338 1.19 -24.23 -4.39
C LYS A 338 1.23 -22.84 -3.77
N ASN A 339 1.35 -22.81 -2.46
CA ASN A 339 1.20 -21.65 -1.59
C ASN A 339 2.41 -20.71 -1.80
N GLN A 340 2.44 -19.99 -2.91
CA GLN A 340 3.52 -19.06 -3.27
C GLN A 340 3.43 -17.82 -2.38
N PHE A 341 4.04 -17.93 -1.18
CA PHE A 341 4.50 -16.85 -0.30
C PHE A 341 3.52 -15.81 0.22
N PRO A 342 3.92 -15.07 1.27
CA PRO A 342 4.67 -15.43 2.48
C PRO A 342 3.85 -16.28 3.47
N PHE A 343 4.52 -16.88 4.45
CA PHE A 343 3.85 -17.66 5.50
C PHE A 343 3.35 -16.73 6.60
N TYR A 344 2.22 -17.05 7.20
CA TYR A 344 1.77 -16.39 8.42
C TYR A 344 1.98 -17.34 9.58
N GLN A 345 2.46 -16.83 10.71
CA GLN A 345 2.64 -17.62 11.92
C GLN A 345 2.19 -16.83 13.13
N GLU A 346 1.45 -17.49 14.01
CA GLU A 346 1.09 -16.92 15.31
C GLU A 346 2.18 -17.24 16.34
N PHE A 347 2.68 -16.20 16.98
CA PHE A 347 3.63 -16.30 18.09
C PHE A 347 2.98 -15.81 19.37
N LYS A 348 3.28 -16.46 20.51
CA LYS A 348 2.63 -16.15 21.81
C LYS A 348 2.70 -14.67 22.20
N ASN A 349 3.83 -14.02 21.94
CA ASN A 349 4.09 -12.63 22.35
C ASN A 349 4.08 -11.62 21.20
N LEU A 350 4.15 -12.08 19.94
CA LEU A 350 4.16 -11.20 18.76
C LEU A 350 2.84 -11.23 17.99
N GLY A 351 1.92 -12.15 18.32
CA GLY A 351 0.67 -12.32 17.59
C GLY A 351 0.89 -12.91 16.20
N LEU A 352 -0.02 -12.60 15.27
CA LEU A 352 0.06 -13.05 13.88
C LEU A 352 1.13 -12.25 13.12
N GLN A 353 2.18 -12.94 12.69
CA GLN A 353 3.31 -12.34 11.99
C GLN A 353 3.47 -12.91 10.59
N LEU A 354 4.00 -12.08 9.70
CA LEU A 354 4.42 -12.48 8.38
C LEU A 354 5.85 -13.05 8.45
N VAL A 355 6.05 -14.26 7.96
CA VAL A 355 7.31 -14.98 8.02
C VAL A 355 7.79 -15.31 6.62
N MET A 356 9.04 -14.94 6.35
CA MET A 356 9.74 -15.24 5.12
C MET A 356 10.94 -16.15 5.39
N PRO A 357 10.88 -17.43 5.00
CA PRO A 357 12.01 -18.33 5.14
C PRO A 357 13.08 -18.02 4.07
N PHE A 358 14.33 -18.14 4.49
CA PHE A 358 15.49 -18.09 3.61
C PHE A 358 16.15 -19.46 3.55
N GLU A 359 16.69 -19.80 2.39
CA GLU A 359 17.56 -20.97 2.18
C GLU A 359 18.93 -20.52 1.67
N PRO A 360 20.01 -21.28 1.92
CA PRO A 360 21.30 -21.00 1.32
C PRO A 360 21.20 -21.02 -0.20
N GLN A 361 21.79 -20.04 -0.87
CA GLN A 361 21.83 -20.00 -2.32
C GLN A 361 22.77 -21.11 -2.84
N GLY A 362 22.23 -22.10 -3.57
CA GLY A 362 22.98 -23.29 -4.00
C GLY A 362 22.35 -24.07 -5.14
#